data_AF-A0A9P6BCF9-F1
#
_entry.id   AF-A0A9P6BCF9-F1
#
_cell.length_a   1.000
_cell.length_b   1.000
_cell.length_c   1.000
_cell.angle_alpha   90.00
_cell.angle_beta   90.00
_cell.angle_gamma   90.00
#
_symmetry.space_group_name_H-M   'P 1'
#
loop_
_entity.id
_entity.type
_entity.pdbx_description
1 polymer ?
#
loop_
_entity_poly.entity_id
_entity_poly.type
_entity_poly.pdbx_seq_one_letter_code
_entity_poly.pdbx_strand_id
1 'polypeptide(L)'
;MDTFRFDFRGNGDSEGQMGYSNWNDDQADLDAVIGHFERQGYSIHALIGHSRGAISCLNYAATSNHVPMIPYIVSLSSRFHMADVKRKHGPELMELLEKQGHFDWHARAAGKDITLRVTQQHFDDFLNFDTAAVAHIPSMTNILLVHGSDDDVVPVRDIGELQTHLSHTRTAIRIITNADHNYKKHYNEVSQVVAHYFSAEGRKAEWSRRILPNWKAWVHAIGGVLNFRTVGDIWIPSATDGTVSYLRPGIIYRCADISKPTPEGIKVLETLNIRDVFDLRSNSETERRGTFESENIKRHHIPVFSDVDYSPAQIAVRFTMYLGGTEGFAKAYMSMLPNAKHFLPPILEHIVKKRTPFIVHCTAGKDRTGVVCAFLQMICGVSEEEIAWEYELTRRCMAIKEEDVRFLKNALGEEATDEKVRGVLSTKEEYMFRFLEEFHAKYGTINDFLMNELDMTMEQIHEVRDALLVNIPVPRAAM
;
A
#
# COMPACT_ATOMS: atom_id res chain seq x y z
N MET A 1 -22.65 8.35 16.35
CA MET A 1 -22.81 7.68 15.04
C MET A 1 -23.59 6.44 15.34
N ASP A 2 -24.82 6.38 14.87
CA ASP A 2 -25.67 5.22 15.09
C ASP A 2 -25.27 4.13 14.10
N THR A 3 -25.37 2.86 14.49
CA THR A 3 -25.03 1.72 13.65
C THR A 3 -26.25 0.84 13.47
N PHE A 4 -26.55 0.49 12.23
CA PHE A 4 -27.61 -0.47 11.90
C PHE A 4 -26.99 -1.67 11.20
N ARG A 5 -27.31 -2.87 11.67
CA ARG A 5 -26.92 -4.14 11.06
C ARG A 5 -28.16 -4.84 10.58
N PHE A 6 -28.13 -5.32 9.35
CA PHE A 6 -29.18 -6.12 8.76
C PHE A 6 -28.60 -7.28 7.97
N ASP A 7 -29.45 -8.25 7.67
CA ASP A 7 -29.14 -9.35 6.77
C ASP A 7 -29.78 -9.07 5.40
N PHE A 8 -29.10 -9.43 4.31
CA PHE A 8 -29.71 -9.40 2.98
C PHE A 8 -30.91 -10.35 2.91
N ARG A 9 -31.86 -10.07 2.01
CA ARG A 9 -33.09 -10.87 1.87
C ARG A 9 -32.81 -12.37 1.82
N GLY A 10 -33.66 -13.15 2.49
CA GLY A 10 -33.51 -14.60 2.61
C GLY A 10 -32.36 -15.08 3.50
N ASN A 11 -31.69 -14.18 4.22
CA ASN A 11 -30.66 -14.51 5.21
C ASN A 11 -31.07 -14.03 6.60
N GLY A 12 -30.57 -14.73 7.63
CA GLY A 12 -30.74 -14.35 9.03
C GLY A 12 -32.20 -14.02 9.38
N ASP A 13 -32.45 -12.80 9.87
CA ASP A 13 -33.79 -12.36 10.28
C ASP A 13 -34.59 -11.67 9.15
N SER A 14 -34.03 -11.55 7.95
CA SER A 14 -34.66 -10.88 6.81
C SER A 14 -35.54 -11.83 6.00
N GLU A 15 -36.74 -11.35 5.66
CA GLU A 15 -37.68 -12.06 4.79
C GLU A 15 -37.14 -12.23 3.35
N GLY A 16 -37.86 -12.96 2.50
CA GLY A 16 -37.50 -13.19 1.10
C GLY A 16 -36.88 -14.56 0.82
N GLN A 17 -36.34 -14.74 -0.39
CA GLN A 17 -35.71 -15.99 -0.82
C GLN A 17 -34.19 -15.82 -0.90
N MET A 18 -33.45 -16.80 -0.38
CA MET A 18 -32.00 -16.81 -0.46
C MET A 18 -31.57 -17.07 -1.92
N GLY A 19 -30.58 -16.32 -2.41
CA GLY A 19 -30.01 -16.50 -3.73
C GLY A 19 -28.49 -16.68 -3.69
N TYR A 20 -27.95 -17.44 -4.64
CA TYR A 20 -26.51 -17.70 -4.76
C TYR A 20 -25.75 -16.51 -5.38
N SER A 21 -26.32 -15.89 -6.43
CA SER A 21 -25.70 -14.82 -7.24
C SER A 21 -26.65 -13.64 -7.49
N ASN A 22 -27.50 -13.34 -6.52
CA ASN A 22 -28.52 -12.29 -6.66
C ASN A 22 -27.97 -10.90 -6.30
N TRP A 23 -26.96 -10.45 -7.03
CA TRP A 23 -26.30 -9.17 -6.79
C TRP A 23 -27.24 -7.96 -6.93
N ASN A 24 -28.18 -8.02 -7.87
CA ASN A 24 -29.22 -6.99 -8.04
C ASN A 24 -30.16 -6.91 -6.84
N ASP A 25 -30.43 -8.04 -6.18
CA ASP A 25 -31.22 -8.06 -4.95
C ASP A 25 -30.44 -7.40 -3.81
N ASP A 26 -29.13 -7.66 -3.70
CA ASP A 26 -28.27 -7.01 -2.70
C ASP A 26 -28.28 -5.48 -2.89
N GLN A 27 -28.26 -5.00 -4.14
CA GLN A 27 -28.39 -3.56 -4.44
C GLN A 27 -29.74 -3.00 -3.99
N ALA A 28 -30.83 -3.70 -4.33
CA ALA A 28 -32.18 -3.29 -3.94
C ALA A 28 -32.39 -3.29 -2.42
N ASP A 29 -31.76 -4.23 -1.70
CA ASP A 29 -31.78 -4.28 -0.24
C ASP A 29 -31.02 -3.10 0.38
N LEU A 30 -29.84 -2.77 -0.16
CA LEU A 30 -29.08 -1.59 0.27
C LEU A 30 -29.89 -0.31 0.03
N ASP A 31 -30.49 -0.14 -1.15
CA ASP A 31 -31.37 1.00 -1.46
C ASP A 31 -32.56 1.10 -0.50
N ALA A 32 -33.20 -0.04 -0.17
CA ALA A 32 -34.34 -0.06 0.74
C ALA A 32 -33.95 0.38 2.16
N VAL A 33 -32.82 -0.11 2.67
CA VAL A 33 -32.30 0.23 4.01
C VAL A 33 -31.84 1.69 4.05
N ILE A 34 -31.02 2.12 3.08
CA ILE A 34 -30.53 3.49 2.97
C ILE A 34 -31.71 4.46 2.90
N GLY A 35 -32.63 4.24 1.96
CA GLY A 35 -33.79 5.11 1.78
C GLY A 35 -34.71 5.14 3.01
N HIS A 36 -34.79 4.04 3.79
CA HIS A 36 -35.55 4.03 5.04
C HIS A 36 -34.98 5.02 6.07
N PHE A 37 -33.66 4.99 6.29
CA PHE A 37 -33.01 5.87 7.26
C PHE A 37 -32.95 7.33 6.77
N GLU A 38 -32.76 7.56 5.47
CA GLU A 38 -32.81 8.91 4.91
C GLU A 38 -34.18 9.57 5.08
N ARG A 39 -35.28 8.81 4.90
CA ARG A 39 -36.64 9.30 5.20
C ARG A 39 -36.84 9.66 6.67
N GLN A 40 -36.02 9.13 7.57
CA GLN A 40 -36.01 9.48 8.99
C GLN A 40 -35.04 10.62 9.32
N GLY A 41 -34.37 11.20 8.32
CA GLY A 41 -33.45 12.32 8.49
C GLY A 41 -32.00 11.92 8.79
N TYR A 42 -31.65 10.63 8.69
CA TYR A 42 -30.26 10.20 8.76
C TYR A 42 -29.53 10.50 7.45
N SER A 43 -28.25 10.84 7.55
CA SER A 43 -27.33 10.81 6.41
C SER A 43 -26.46 9.56 6.52
N ILE A 44 -26.40 8.76 5.46
CA ILE A 44 -25.61 7.54 5.46
C ILE A 44 -24.13 7.89 5.35
N HIS A 45 -23.40 7.64 6.44
CA HIS A 45 -21.99 8.01 6.53
C HIS A 45 -21.06 6.88 6.09
N ALA A 46 -21.43 5.62 6.28
CA ALA A 46 -20.57 4.50 5.90
C ALA A 46 -21.36 3.24 5.56
N LEU A 47 -20.81 2.45 4.64
CA LEU A 47 -21.19 1.05 4.43
C LEU A 47 -20.07 0.14 4.93
N ILE A 48 -20.42 -0.88 5.70
CA ILE A 48 -19.46 -1.84 6.26
C ILE A 48 -19.94 -3.24 5.87
N GLY A 49 -19.14 -3.94 5.07
CA GLY A 49 -19.48 -5.27 4.58
C GLY A 49 -18.41 -6.30 4.91
N HIS A 50 -18.84 -7.56 5.09
CA HIS A 50 -17.97 -8.72 5.24
C HIS A 50 -18.22 -9.74 4.14
N SER A 51 -17.16 -10.31 3.59
CA SER A 51 -17.21 -11.34 2.55
C SER A 51 -18.07 -10.88 1.37
N ARG A 52 -19.12 -11.61 1.00
CA ARG A 52 -20.09 -11.19 -0.02
C ARG A 52 -20.66 -9.79 0.25
N GLY A 53 -21.00 -9.46 1.50
CA GLY A 53 -21.52 -8.13 1.84
C GLY A 53 -20.53 -7.01 1.56
N ALA A 54 -19.22 -7.27 1.64
CA ALA A 54 -18.19 -6.31 1.26
C ALA A 54 -18.22 -6.03 -0.25
N ILE A 55 -18.37 -7.09 -1.05
CA ILE A 55 -18.52 -7.00 -2.51
C ILE A 55 -19.78 -6.19 -2.85
N SER A 56 -20.91 -6.47 -2.19
CA SER A 56 -22.17 -5.76 -2.42
C SER A 56 -22.08 -4.28 -2.06
N CYS A 57 -21.38 -3.91 -0.97
CA CYS A 57 -21.13 -2.51 -0.59
C CYS A 57 -20.24 -1.78 -1.61
N LEU A 58 -19.15 -2.42 -2.05
CA LEU A 58 -18.25 -1.85 -3.05
C LEU A 58 -18.97 -1.67 -4.40
N ASN A 59 -19.73 -2.68 -4.84
CA ASN A 59 -20.52 -2.60 -6.05
C ASN A 59 -21.61 -1.52 -5.96
N TYR A 60 -22.24 -1.35 -4.79
CA TYR A 60 -23.21 -0.29 -4.57
C TYR A 60 -22.61 1.09 -4.75
N ALA A 61 -21.45 1.33 -4.15
CA ALA A 61 -20.75 2.59 -4.35
C ALA A 61 -20.23 2.81 -5.78
N ALA A 62 -19.99 1.73 -6.52
CA ALA A 62 -19.51 1.79 -7.90
C ALA A 62 -20.63 2.04 -8.92
N THR A 63 -21.81 1.49 -8.68
CA THR A 63 -22.87 1.38 -9.70
C THR A 63 -24.15 2.11 -9.34
N SER A 64 -24.39 2.42 -8.06
CA SER A 64 -25.56 3.20 -7.67
C SER A 64 -25.39 4.66 -8.12
N ASN A 65 -26.50 5.26 -8.56
CA ASN A 65 -26.59 6.71 -8.75
C ASN A 65 -27.05 7.42 -7.46
N HIS A 66 -26.71 6.85 -6.30
CA HIS A 66 -27.18 7.34 -5.01
C HIS A 66 -26.58 8.71 -4.69
N VAL A 67 -27.44 9.66 -4.29
CA VAL A 67 -27.07 11.03 -3.93
C VAL A 67 -27.74 11.38 -2.58
N PRO A 68 -26.97 11.81 -1.56
CA PRO A 68 -25.53 12.04 -1.59
C PRO A 68 -24.69 10.76 -1.65
N MET A 69 -23.54 10.81 -2.30
CA MET A 69 -22.58 9.71 -2.35
C MET A 69 -22.17 9.25 -0.94
N ILE A 70 -22.03 7.94 -0.74
CA ILE A 70 -21.55 7.35 0.52
C ILE A 70 -20.08 7.71 0.74
N PRO A 71 -19.70 8.41 1.82
CA PRO A 71 -18.35 8.94 1.98
C PRO A 71 -17.33 7.90 2.47
N TYR A 72 -17.76 6.81 3.10
CA TYR A 72 -16.88 5.77 3.65
C TYR A 72 -17.35 4.36 3.33
N ILE A 73 -16.42 3.47 3.00
CA ILE A 73 -16.66 2.04 2.85
C ILE A 73 -15.62 1.27 3.64
N VAL A 74 -16.07 0.27 4.41
CA VAL A 74 -15.20 -0.71 5.05
C VAL A 74 -15.51 -2.07 4.45
N SER A 75 -14.50 -2.67 3.82
CA SER A 75 -14.59 -3.97 3.16
C SER A 75 -13.74 -4.98 3.92
N LEU A 76 -14.38 -5.95 4.56
CA LEU A 76 -13.74 -7.03 5.30
C LEU A 76 -13.75 -8.32 4.47
N SER A 77 -12.59 -8.91 4.16
CA SER A 77 -12.47 -10.18 3.41
C SER A 77 -13.21 -10.22 2.07
N SER A 78 -13.15 -9.14 1.30
CA SER A 78 -13.79 -9.05 -0.02
C SER A 78 -13.04 -9.84 -1.07
N ARG A 79 -13.78 -10.43 -2.01
CA ARG A 79 -13.25 -11.21 -3.13
C ARG A 79 -13.24 -10.35 -4.39
N PHE A 80 -12.11 -10.36 -5.08
CA PHE A 80 -11.95 -9.78 -6.41
C PHE A 80 -12.04 -10.86 -7.48
N HIS A 81 -11.36 -12.00 -7.30
CA HIS A 81 -11.34 -13.08 -8.28
C HIS A 81 -12.48 -14.07 -8.04
N MET A 82 -13.61 -13.89 -8.73
CA MET A 82 -14.80 -14.73 -8.51
C MET A 82 -14.56 -16.22 -8.81
N ALA A 83 -13.71 -16.54 -9.78
CA ALA A 83 -13.29 -17.90 -10.12
C ALA A 83 -12.72 -18.70 -8.94
N ASP A 84 -12.16 -18.03 -7.93
CA ASP A 84 -11.64 -18.69 -6.73
C ASP A 84 -12.72 -19.35 -5.88
N VAL A 85 -14.01 -19.14 -6.18
CA VAL A 85 -15.10 -19.80 -5.45
C VAL A 85 -15.06 -21.31 -5.67
N LYS A 86 -14.49 -21.76 -6.79
CA LYS A 86 -14.25 -23.18 -7.09
C LYS A 86 -13.40 -23.85 -6.00
N ARG A 87 -12.43 -23.14 -5.41
CA ARG A 87 -11.59 -23.66 -4.32
C ARG A 87 -12.39 -23.97 -3.05
N LYS A 88 -13.41 -23.17 -2.77
CA LYS A 88 -14.32 -23.34 -1.63
C LYS A 88 -15.21 -24.58 -1.81
N HIS A 89 -15.73 -24.78 -3.01
CA HIS A 89 -16.67 -25.87 -3.29
C HIS A 89 -15.99 -27.22 -3.54
N GLY A 90 -14.73 -27.20 -3.96
CA GLY A 90 -13.95 -28.41 -4.18
C GLY A 90 -14.34 -29.17 -5.47
N PRO A 91 -13.52 -30.15 -5.88
CA PRO A 91 -13.68 -30.82 -7.17
C PRO A 91 -14.98 -31.63 -7.27
N GLU A 92 -15.47 -32.22 -6.17
CA GLU A 92 -16.67 -33.05 -6.17
C GLU A 92 -17.94 -32.26 -6.54
N LEU A 93 -18.13 -31.07 -5.96
CA LEU A 93 -19.26 -30.20 -6.30
C LEU A 93 -19.15 -29.64 -7.72
N MET A 94 -17.94 -29.40 -8.21
CA MET A 94 -17.73 -28.96 -9.60
C MET A 94 -18.07 -30.08 -10.59
N GLU A 95 -17.71 -31.33 -10.28
CA GLU A 95 -18.07 -32.48 -11.10
C GLU A 95 -19.58 -32.72 -11.14
N LEU A 96 -20.29 -32.52 -10.02
CA LEU A 96 -21.75 -32.54 -9.98
C LEU A 96 -22.36 -31.44 -10.85
N LEU A 97 -21.81 -30.22 -10.77
CA LEU A 97 -22.24 -29.10 -11.60
C LEU A 97 -22.06 -29.40 -13.09
N GLU A 98 -20.92 -29.97 -13.49
CA GLU A 98 -20.64 -30.36 -14.87
C GLU A 98 -21.54 -31.50 -15.38
N LYS A 99 -21.78 -32.53 -14.56
CA LYS A 99 -22.56 -33.72 -14.97
C LYS A 99 -24.07 -33.52 -14.90
N GLN A 100 -24.55 -32.78 -13.90
CA GLN A 100 -25.97 -32.68 -13.57
C GLN A 100 -26.53 -31.27 -13.78
N GLY A 101 -25.68 -30.29 -14.12
CA GLY A 101 -26.06 -28.88 -14.30
C GLY A 101 -26.40 -28.15 -13.00
N HIS A 102 -26.22 -28.80 -11.83
CA HIS A 102 -26.48 -28.20 -10.52
C HIS A 102 -25.79 -28.97 -9.38
N PHE A 103 -25.67 -28.33 -8.22
CA PHE A 103 -25.41 -28.99 -6.93
C PHE A 103 -26.29 -28.39 -5.83
N ASP A 104 -26.49 -29.14 -4.76
CA ASP A 104 -27.23 -28.68 -3.59
C ASP A 104 -26.24 -28.09 -2.58
N TRP A 105 -26.31 -26.78 -2.39
CA TRP A 105 -25.50 -26.04 -1.43
C TRP A 105 -26.21 -26.01 -0.08
N HIS A 106 -25.57 -26.61 0.93
CA HIS A 106 -26.07 -26.60 2.30
C HIS A 106 -25.51 -25.40 3.05
N ALA A 107 -26.40 -24.52 3.50
CA ALA A 107 -26.07 -23.35 4.29
C ALA A 107 -26.93 -23.31 5.55
N ARG A 108 -26.53 -22.47 6.51
CA ARG A 108 -27.34 -22.21 7.71
C ARG A 108 -27.81 -20.77 7.70
N ALA A 109 -29.11 -20.56 7.71
CA ALA A 109 -29.75 -19.24 7.77
C ALA A 109 -30.89 -19.25 8.80
N ALA A 110 -31.08 -18.17 9.55
CA ALA A 110 -32.08 -18.09 10.63
C ALA A 110 -31.99 -19.25 11.65
N GLY A 111 -30.79 -19.78 11.90
CA GLY A 111 -30.56 -20.93 12.77
C GLY A 111 -31.00 -22.30 12.19
N LYS A 112 -31.58 -22.32 10.98
CA LYS A 112 -32.06 -23.51 10.27
C LYS A 112 -31.09 -23.94 9.18
N ASP A 113 -31.01 -25.24 8.94
CA ASP A 113 -30.30 -25.77 7.78
C ASP A 113 -31.18 -25.58 6.55
N ILE A 114 -30.61 -24.92 5.55
CA ILE A 114 -31.25 -24.63 4.28
C ILE A 114 -30.43 -25.27 3.16
N THR A 115 -31.13 -25.82 2.18
CA THR A 115 -30.52 -26.40 0.99
C THR A 115 -30.95 -25.57 -0.20
N LEU A 116 -29.98 -24.94 -0.87
CA LEU A 116 -30.20 -24.16 -2.07
C LEU A 116 -29.66 -24.94 -3.28
N ARG A 117 -30.49 -25.12 -4.29
CA ARG A 117 -30.04 -25.68 -5.56
C ARG A 117 -29.29 -24.62 -6.38
N VAL A 118 -27.98 -24.78 -6.50
CA VAL A 118 -27.11 -23.91 -7.30
C VAL A 118 -27.01 -24.52 -8.70
N THR A 119 -27.63 -23.89 -9.68
CA THR A 119 -27.57 -24.31 -11.09
C THR A 119 -26.29 -23.80 -11.75
N GLN A 120 -25.96 -24.33 -12.94
CA GLN A 120 -24.86 -23.81 -13.77
C GLN A 120 -25.03 -22.31 -14.02
N GLN A 121 -26.25 -21.85 -14.34
CA GLN A 121 -26.53 -20.44 -14.54
C GLN A 121 -26.21 -19.60 -13.30
N HIS A 122 -26.67 -20.02 -12.11
CA HIS A 122 -26.34 -19.30 -10.88
C HIS A 122 -24.82 -19.23 -10.68
N PHE A 123 -24.12 -20.31 -10.96
CA PHE A 123 -22.67 -20.35 -10.81
C PHE A 123 -21.97 -19.42 -11.81
N ASP A 124 -22.37 -19.44 -13.08
CA ASP A 124 -21.82 -18.57 -14.12
C ASP A 124 -22.10 -17.09 -13.83
N ASP A 125 -23.29 -16.76 -13.34
CA ASP A 125 -23.63 -15.40 -12.89
C ASP A 125 -22.74 -14.94 -11.72
N PHE A 126 -22.34 -15.85 -10.83
CA PHE A 126 -21.37 -15.55 -9.77
C PHE A 126 -19.99 -15.25 -10.37
N LEU A 127 -19.54 -16.12 -11.28
CA LEU A 127 -18.21 -16.05 -11.89
C LEU A 127 -18.02 -14.81 -12.75
N ASN A 128 -19.08 -14.41 -13.45
CA ASN A 128 -19.08 -13.28 -14.39
C ASN A 128 -19.41 -11.94 -13.71
N PHE A 129 -19.57 -11.91 -12.39
CA PHE A 129 -19.78 -10.66 -11.68
C PHE A 129 -18.58 -9.73 -11.84
N ASP A 130 -18.83 -8.51 -12.32
CA ASP A 130 -17.78 -7.52 -12.60
C ASP A 130 -17.28 -6.87 -11.31
N THR A 131 -16.29 -7.49 -10.67
CA THR A 131 -15.59 -6.91 -9.53
C THR A 131 -14.68 -5.75 -9.91
N ALA A 132 -14.30 -5.61 -11.19
CA ALA A 132 -13.49 -4.48 -11.66
C ALA A 132 -14.30 -3.18 -11.70
N ALA A 133 -15.65 -3.26 -11.64
CA ALA A 133 -16.53 -2.11 -11.52
C ALA A 133 -16.16 -1.18 -10.36
N VAL A 134 -15.46 -1.65 -9.32
CA VAL A 134 -14.93 -0.82 -8.23
C VAL A 134 -14.05 0.35 -8.70
N ALA A 135 -13.49 0.26 -9.91
CA ALA A 135 -12.78 1.35 -10.58
C ALA A 135 -13.67 2.59 -10.85
N HIS A 136 -14.99 2.44 -10.80
CA HIS A 136 -15.96 3.53 -10.97
C HIS A 136 -16.40 4.15 -9.64
N ILE A 137 -15.96 3.64 -8.49
CA ILE A 137 -16.26 4.25 -7.19
C ILE A 137 -15.73 5.70 -7.21
N PRO A 138 -16.53 6.69 -6.78
CA PRO A 138 -16.08 8.07 -6.77
C PRO A 138 -14.79 8.27 -5.95
N SER A 139 -13.86 9.06 -6.46
CA SER A 139 -12.54 9.31 -5.81
C SER A 139 -12.63 9.94 -4.42
N MET A 140 -13.76 10.59 -4.11
CA MET A 140 -14.04 11.19 -2.81
C MET A 140 -14.47 10.17 -1.74
N THR A 141 -14.79 8.94 -2.13
CA THR A 141 -15.10 7.85 -1.20
C THR A 141 -13.82 7.35 -0.55
N ASN A 142 -13.81 7.29 0.78
CA ASN A 142 -12.70 6.73 1.56
C ASN A 142 -12.96 5.26 1.80
N ILE A 143 -11.96 4.41 1.58
CA ILE A 143 -12.10 2.97 1.64
C ILE A 143 -11.09 2.39 2.62
N LEU A 144 -11.56 1.55 3.53
CA LEU A 144 -10.73 0.68 4.34
C LEU A 144 -10.92 -0.76 3.89
N LEU A 145 -9.87 -1.36 3.35
CA LEU A 145 -9.81 -2.79 3.06
C LEU A 145 -9.16 -3.50 4.25
N VAL A 146 -9.83 -4.50 4.82
CA VAL A 146 -9.30 -5.35 5.87
C VAL A 146 -9.33 -6.81 5.41
N HIS A 147 -8.23 -7.54 5.60
CA HIS A 147 -8.15 -8.96 5.26
C HIS A 147 -7.39 -9.75 6.31
N GLY A 148 -7.74 -11.01 6.52
CA GLY A 148 -6.93 -11.94 7.32
C GLY A 148 -5.78 -12.54 6.51
N SER A 149 -4.58 -12.67 7.08
CA SER A 149 -3.46 -13.31 6.35
C SER A 149 -3.68 -14.79 6.05
N ASP A 150 -4.53 -15.44 6.85
CA ASP A 150 -4.78 -16.89 6.83
C ASP A 150 -6.20 -17.18 6.33
N ASP A 151 -6.78 -16.26 5.55
CA ASP A 151 -8.09 -16.42 4.93
C ASP A 151 -8.06 -17.57 3.89
N ASP A 152 -8.70 -18.67 4.26
CA ASP A 152 -8.80 -19.91 3.50
C ASP A 152 -9.95 -19.90 2.47
N VAL A 153 -10.85 -18.91 2.54
CA VAL A 153 -12.03 -18.80 1.68
C VAL A 153 -11.79 -17.80 0.54
N VAL A 154 -11.19 -16.65 0.85
CA VAL A 154 -10.84 -15.57 -0.07
C VAL A 154 -9.37 -15.27 0.10
N PRO A 155 -8.51 -15.52 -0.92
CA PRO A 155 -7.08 -15.29 -0.76
C PRO A 155 -6.80 -13.84 -0.47
N VAL A 156 -5.83 -13.58 0.40
CA VAL A 156 -5.39 -12.22 0.73
C VAL A 156 -4.95 -11.42 -0.50
N ARG A 157 -4.51 -12.07 -1.61
CA ARG A 157 -4.14 -11.41 -2.89
C ARG A 157 -5.26 -10.55 -3.48
N ASP A 158 -6.52 -10.86 -3.17
CA ASP A 158 -7.65 -10.10 -3.68
C ASP A 158 -7.67 -8.67 -3.15
N ILE A 159 -7.04 -8.41 -1.99
CA ILE A 159 -6.86 -7.04 -1.50
C ILE A 159 -5.90 -6.22 -2.37
N GLY A 160 -4.89 -6.85 -2.98
CA GLY A 160 -3.95 -6.20 -3.88
C GLY A 160 -4.59 -5.83 -5.23
N GLU A 161 -5.48 -6.69 -5.74
CA GLU A 161 -6.27 -6.36 -6.93
C GLU A 161 -7.28 -5.24 -6.66
N LEU A 162 -7.99 -5.31 -5.54
CA LEU A 162 -8.88 -4.24 -5.10
C LEU A 162 -8.10 -2.94 -4.97
N GLN A 163 -6.93 -2.94 -4.32
CA GLN A 163 -6.07 -1.76 -4.22
C GLN A 163 -5.71 -1.18 -5.59
N THR A 164 -5.39 -2.04 -6.55
CA THR A 164 -5.01 -1.63 -7.90
C THR A 164 -6.18 -0.90 -8.59
N HIS A 165 -7.38 -1.49 -8.54
CA HIS A 165 -8.59 -0.93 -9.15
C HIS A 165 -9.16 0.27 -8.39
N LEU A 166 -8.85 0.39 -7.09
CA LEU A 166 -9.25 1.49 -6.22
C LEU A 166 -8.17 2.58 -6.12
N SER A 167 -7.13 2.53 -6.95
CA SER A 167 -5.98 3.41 -6.84
C SER A 167 -6.28 4.90 -7.04
N HIS A 168 -7.46 5.25 -7.57
CA HIS A 168 -7.99 6.61 -7.69
C HIS A 168 -8.78 7.10 -6.46
N THR A 169 -9.03 6.23 -5.48
CA THR A 169 -9.74 6.54 -4.22
C THR A 169 -8.78 6.62 -3.05
N ARG A 170 -9.27 7.13 -1.91
CA ARG A 170 -8.53 7.14 -0.65
C ARG A 170 -8.61 5.76 0.01
N THR A 171 -7.75 4.83 -0.39
CA THR A 171 -7.79 3.44 0.09
C THR A 171 -6.69 3.12 1.10
N ALA A 172 -7.10 2.75 2.32
CA ALA A 172 -6.25 2.20 3.37
C ALA A 172 -6.38 0.66 3.42
N ILE A 173 -5.28 -0.03 3.73
CA ILE A 173 -5.24 -1.50 3.80
C ILE A 173 -4.77 -1.96 5.17
N ARG A 174 -5.46 -2.94 5.75
CA ARG A 174 -5.06 -3.61 6.99
C ARG A 174 -5.11 -5.13 6.82
N ILE A 175 -3.96 -5.77 6.93
CA ILE A 175 -3.85 -7.22 6.99
C ILE A 175 -3.72 -7.63 8.45
N ILE A 176 -4.65 -8.43 8.94
CA ILE A 176 -4.62 -8.97 10.30
C ILE A 176 -3.89 -10.33 10.27
N THR A 177 -2.73 -10.39 10.90
CA THR A 177 -1.88 -11.58 10.91
C THR A 177 -2.54 -12.72 11.67
N ASN A 178 -2.51 -13.92 11.09
CA ASN A 178 -3.12 -15.17 11.57
C ASN A 178 -4.66 -15.17 11.64
N ALA A 179 -5.33 -14.17 11.06
CA ALA A 179 -6.78 -14.15 11.01
C ALA A 179 -7.32 -14.98 9.83
N ASP A 180 -8.35 -15.79 10.12
CA ASP A 180 -9.11 -16.55 9.13
C ASP A 180 -10.17 -15.68 8.44
N HIS A 181 -10.93 -16.26 7.49
CA HIS A 181 -12.00 -15.56 6.77
C HIS A 181 -13.04 -14.88 7.67
N ASN A 182 -13.26 -15.44 8.85
CA ASN A 182 -14.29 -14.98 9.79
C ASN A 182 -13.68 -14.21 10.96
N TYR A 183 -12.38 -13.90 10.92
CA TYR A 183 -11.62 -13.25 11.98
C TYR A 183 -11.81 -13.91 13.36
N LYS A 184 -11.97 -15.23 13.41
CA LYS A 184 -12.10 -15.96 14.69
C LYS A 184 -10.87 -15.68 15.55
N LYS A 185 -11.10 -15.33 16.82
CA LYS A 185 -10.08 -14.88 17.80
C LYS A 185 -9.49 -13.47 17.54
N HIS A 186 -9.86 -12.81 16.43
CA HIS A 186 -9.39 -11.47 16.06
C HIS A 186 -10.50 -10.40 16.06
N TYR A 187 -11.70 -10.73 16.57
CA TYR A 187 -12.84 -9.80 16.57
C TYR A 187 -12.53 -8.43 17.18
N ASN A 188 -11.86 -8.41 18.34
CA ASN A 188 -11.49 -7.16 19.01
C ASN A 188 -10.53 -6.33 18.16
N GLU A 189 -9.58 -6.97 17.49
CA GLU A 189 -8.60 -6.31 16.63
C GLU A 189 -9.29 -5.69 15.40
N VAL A 190 -10.19 -6.43 14.74
CA VAL A 190 -11.01 -5.90 13.64
C VAL A 190 -11.83 -4.71 14.11
N SER A 191 -12.55 -4.83 15.23
CA SER A 191 -13.38 -3.74 15.77
C SER A 191 -12.54 -2.51 16.12
N GLN A 192 -11.34 -2.69 16.67
CA GLN A 192 -10.42 -1.58 16.95
C GLN A 192 -9.92 -0.92 15.67
N VAL A 193 -9.56 -1.69 14.65
CA VAL A 193 -9.14 -1.17 13.34
C VAL A 193 -10.25 -0.31 12.72
N VAL A 194 -11.48 -0.82 12.70
CA VAL A 194 -12.63 -0.10 12.13
C VAL A 194 -13.02 1.12 12.96
N ALA A 195 -13.08 1.00 14.29
CA ALA A 195 -13.39 2.14 15.17
C ALA A 195 -12.32 3.23 15.09
N HIS A 196 -11.04 2.83 15.00
CA HIS A 196 -9.94 3.77 14.84
C HIS A 196 -10.04 4.53 13.53
N TYR A 197 -10.37 3.86 12.42
CA TYR A 197 -10.57 4.47 11.11
C TYR A 197 -11.59 5.63 11.15
N PHE A 198 -12.69 5.45 11.89
CA PHE A 198 -13.70 6.49 12.08
C PHE A 198 -13.41 7.46 13.25
N SER A 199 -12.33 7.29 14.00
CA SER A 199 -12.02 8.16 15.14
C SER A 199 -11.48 9.52 14.70
N ALA A 200 -11.56 10.53 15.57
CA ALA A 200 -10.92 11.83 15.29
C ALA A 200 -9.40 11.68 15.12
N GLU A 201 -8.78 10.71 15.78
CA GLU A 201 -7.37 10.36 15.63
C GLU A 201 -7.09 9.62 14.33
N GLY A 202 -7.98 8.74 13.85
CA GLY A 202 -7.86 8.12 12.52
C GLY A 202 -7.99 9.15 11.40
N ARG A 203 -9.02 10.00 11.48
CA ARG A 203 -9.20 11.14 10.57
C ARG A 203 -8.04 12.13 10.64
N LYS A 204 -7.46 12.38 11.83
CA LYS A 204 -6.26 13.21 12.01
C LYS A 204 -4.97 12.48 11.67
N ALA A 205 -4.88 11.16 11.72
CA ALA A 205 -3.71 10.43 11.25
C ALA A 205 -3.64 10.48 9.71
N GLU A 206 -4.81 10.55 9.05
CA GLU A 206 -4.93 10.83 7.62
C GLU A 206 -4.68 12.31 7.26
N TRP A 207 -5.01 13.27 8.13
CA TRP A 207 -4.90 14.72 7.86
C TRP A 207 -3.74 15.46 8.56
N SER A 208 -3.10 14.86 9.57
CA SER A 208 -2.04 15.44 10.40
C SER A 208 -1.02 14.35 10.78
N ARG A 209 -0.14 14.04 9.83
CA ARG A 209 0.91 13.02 9.95
C ARG A 209 2.01 13.33 10.99
N ARG A 210 1.94 14.49 11.66
CA ARG A 210 3.01 14.99 12.53
C ARG A 210 2.94 14.57 14.01
N ILE A 211 1.83 14.00 14.50
CA ILE A 211 1.71 13.70 15.93
C ILE A 211 0.97 12.38 16.12
N LEU A 212 1.69 11.26 16.33
CA LEU A 212 1.45 10.24 17.37
C LEU A 212 2.38 9.00 17.20
N PRO A 213 2.77 8.29 18.29
CA PRO A 213 3.92 7.37 18.30
C PRO A 213 3.65 5.90 17.91
N ASN A 214 2.42 5.49 17.59
CA ASN A 214 2.02 4.07 17.46
C ASN A 214 1.66 3.62 16.02
N TRP A 215 2.48 4.02 15.05
CA TRP A 215 2.24 3.94 13.60
C TRP A 215 2.53 2.57 12.91
N LYS A 216 2.15 1.41 13.45
CA LYS A 216 2.38 0.11 12.75
C LYS A 216 1.58 -0.08 11.44
N ALA A 217 0.88 0.94 10.97
CA ALA A 217 -0.19 0.87 9.98
C ALA A 217 0.26 0.76 8.50
N TRP A 218 1.53 1.02 8.18
CA TRP A 218 2.01 0.96 6.78
C TRP A 218 3.24 0.06 6.59
N VAL A 219 3.63 -0.61 7.68
CA VAL A 219 4.66 -1.64 7.68
C VAL A 219 3.94 -2.97 7.50
N HIS A 220 3.87 -3.47 6.27
CA HIS A 220 3.55 -4.88 6.11
C HIS A 220 4.69 -5.64 6.78
N ALA A 221 4.38 -6.42 7.81
CA ALA A 221 5.35 -7.34 8.39
C ALA A 221 5.62 -8.44 7.35
N ILE A 222 6.52 -8.15 6.41
CA ILE A 222 7.01 -9.12 5.45
C ILE A 222 8.04 -9.95 6.20
N GLY A 223 7.73 -11.21 6.49
CA GLY A 223 8.63 -12.07 7.25
C GLY A 223 10.02 -12.12 6.59
N GLY A 224 11.06 -11.80 7.37
CA GLY A 224 12.45 -11.74 6.87
C GLY A 224 12.87 -10.42 6.22
N VAL A 225 11.97 -9.43 6.09
CA VAL A 225 12.27 -8.14 5.46
C VAL A 225 11.96 -7.00 6.43
N LEU A 226 12.99 -6.20 6.73
CA LEU A 226 12.85 -5.03 7.60
C LEU A 226 12.57 -3.77 6.80
N ASN A 227 12.10 -2.73 7.49
CA ASN A 227 11.91 -1.40 6.91
C ASN A 227 10.96 -1.34 5.70
N PHE A 228 10.13 -2.37 5.51
CA PHE A 228 9.19 -2.47 4.41
C PHE A 228 7.99 -1.53 4.60
N ARG A 229 7.70 -0.65 3.63
CA ARG A 229 6.51 0.21 3.61
C ARG A 229 6.24 0.80 2.22
N THR A 230 5.05 1.36 2.01
CA THR A 230 4.78 2.21 0.84
C THR A 230 5.35 3.62 1.03
N VAL A 231 5.75 4.26 -0.07
CA VAL A 231 6.27 5.65 -0.13
C VAL A 231 5.16 6.65 -0.54
N GLY A 232 3.95 6.16 -0.81
CA GLY A 232 2.79 6.98 -1.17
C GLY A 232 1.88 7.35 0.01
N ASP A 233 0.59 7.48 -0.29
CA ASP A 233 -0.46 7.98 0.60
C ASP A 233 -0.37 9.48 0.92
N ILE A 234 0.39 10.26 0.13
CA ILE A 234 0.70 11.66 0.47
C ILE A 234 -0.24 12.62 -0.23
N TRP A 235 -0.91 13.49 0.53
CA TRP A 235 -1.69 14.60 0.01
C TRP A 235 -0.79 15.75 -0.43
N ILE A 236 -1.04 16.27 -1.62
CA ILE A 236 -0.27 17.34 -2.24
C ILE A 236 -1.26 18.46 -2.58
N PRO A 237 -1.34 19.50 -1.72
CA PRO A 237 -2.23 20.64 -1.96
C PRO A 237 -1.86 21.33 -3.28
N SER A 238 -2.83 21.55 -4.18
CA SER A 238 -2.60 22.41 -5.34
C SER A 238 -2.63 23.89 -4.92
N ALA A 239 -1.75 24.69 -5.51
CA ALA A 239 -1.63 26.10 -5.21
C ALA A 239 -2.66 26.99 -5.96
N THR A 240 -3.31 26.52 -7.02
CA THR A 240 -3.91 27.47 -8.00
C THR A 240 -5.23 27.08 -8.66
N ASP A 241 -5.72 25.85 -8.58
CA ASP A 241 -6.83 25.39 -9.44
C ASP A 241 -8.00 24.72 -8.71
N GLY A 242 -7.98 24.67 -7.38
CA GLY A 242 -9.01 23.97 -6.61
C GLY A 242 -8.98 22.45 -6.86
N THR A 243 -7.85 21.88 -7.29
CA THR A 243 -7.60 20.44 -7.25
C THR A 243 -6.67 20.11 -6.07
N VAL A 244 -6.64 18.86 -5.66
CA VAL A 244 -5.62 18.34 -4.75
C VAL A 244 -5.08 17.07 -5.38
N SER A 245 -3.75 16.96 -5.44
CA SER A 245 -3.11 15.75 -5.95
C SER A 245 -2.83 14.78 -4.80
N TYR A 246 -2.85 13.50 -5.09
CA TYR A 246 -2.61 12.43 -4.12
C TYR A 246 -1.58 11.45 -4.68
N LEU A 247 -0.45 11.29 -3.98
CA LEU A 247 0.57 10.30 -4.33
C LEU A 247 0.07 8.91 -3.96
N ARG A 248 -0.17 8.07 -4.98
CA ARG A 248 -0.83 6.78 -4.82
C ARG A 248 -0.05 5.85 -3.89
N PRO A 249 -0.67 5.29 -2.83
CA PRO A 249 -0.07 4.19 -2.09
C PRO A 249 -0.03 2.92 -2.96
N GLY A 250 0.87 2.02 -2.61
CA GLY A 250 0.92 0.69 -3.22
C GLY A 250 1.57 0.60 -4.59
N ILE A 251 2.04 1.71 -5.16
CA ILE A 251 2.87 1.69 -6.38
C ILE A 251 4.35 1.61 -6.01
N ILE A 252 4.80 2.50 -5.13
CA ILE A 252 6.18 2.56 -4.69
C ILE A 252 6.25 1.92 -3.30
N TYR A 253 7.05 0.87 -3.18
CA TYR A 253 7.47 0.27 -1.92
C TYR A 253 8.96 0.49 -1.71
N ARG A 254 9.37 0.54 -0.44
CA ARG A 254 10.77 0.54 -0.03
C ARG A 254 11.01 -0.46 1.08
N CYS A 255 12.23 -0.98 1.17
CA CYS A 255 12.63 -1.83 2.30
C CYS A 255 14.15 -1.83 2.53
N ALA A 256 14.57 -2.53 3.59
CA ALA A 256 15.96 -2.91 3.82
C ALA A 256 16.36 -4.09 2.92
N ASP A 257 17.43 -4.80 3.30
CA ASP A 257 17.85 -6.01 2.60
C ASP A 257 16.69 -7.01 2.44
N ILE A 258 16.47 -7.43 1.19
CA ILE A 258 15.41 -8.36 0.77
C ILE A 258 16.00 -9.67 0.22
N SER A 259 17.28 -9.97 0.50
CA SER A 259 17.90 -11.20 -0.01
C SER A 259 17.32 -12.50 0.57
N LYS A 260 16.70 -12.44 1.76
CA LYS A 260 16.19 -13.63 2.48
C LYS A 260 14.81 -13.44 3.11
N PRO A 261 13.77 -13.06 2.34
CA PRO A 261 12.41 -13.14 2.83
C PRO A 261 12.08 -14.57 3.22
N THR A 262 11.28 -14.73 4.27
CA THR A 262 10.64 -16.01 4.60
C THR A 262 9.67 -16.42 3.49
N PRO A 263 9.31 -17.71 3.37
CA PRO A 263 8.28 -18.17 2.43
C PRO A 263 6.96 -17.40 2.58
N GLU A 264 6.56 -17.07 3.81
CA GLU A 264 5.38 -16.26 4.11
C GLU A 264 5.57 -14.83 3.60
N GLY A 265 6.75 -14.26 3.81
CA GLY A 265 7.12 -12.95 3.28
C GLY A 265 6.99 -12.88 1.76
N ILE A 266 7.49 -13.89 1.03
CA ILE A 266 7.37 -13.97 -0.44
C ILE A 266 5.89 -13.95 -0.85
N LYS A 267 5.04 -14.75 -0.20
CA LYS A 267 3.59 -14.76 -0.48
C LYS A 267 2.94 -13.39 -0.27
N VAL A 268 3.37 -12.63 0.74
CA VAL A 268 2.86 -11.28 0.97
C VAL A 268 3.35 -10.32 -0.13
N LEU A 269 4.60 -10.42 -0.58
CA LEU A 269 5.10 -9.61 -1.70
C LEU A 269 4.32 -9.88 -3.00
N GLU A 270 4.03 -11.15 -3.28
CA GLU A 270 3.20 -11.56 -4.41
C GLU A 270 1.74 -11.08 -4.28
N THR A 271 1.19 -11.13 -3.05
CA THR A 271 -0.14 -10.61 -2.69
C THR A 271 -0.27 -9.11 -2.91
N LEU A 272 0.81 -8.36 -2.65
CA LEU A 272 0.88 -6.92 -2.94
C LEU A 272 1.10 -6.62 -4.43
N ASN A 273 1.05 -7.64 -5.28
CA ASN A 273 1.26 -7.56 -6.73
C ASN A 273 2.61 -6.91 -7.10
N ILE A 274 3.63 -7.08 -6.26
CA ILE A 274 4.97 -6.56 -6.51
C ILE A 274 5.59 -7.38 -7.64
N ARG A 275 5.98 -6.71 -8.72
CA ARG A 275 6.54 -7.38 -9.92
C ARG A 275 8.02 -7.15 -10.10
N ASP A 276 8.54 -6.04 -9.57
CA ASP A 276 9.91 -5.61 -9.83
C ASP A 276 10.58 -5.11 -8.54
N VAL A 277 11.86 -5.45 -8.38
CA VAL A 277 12.71 -5.04 -7.25
C VAL A 277 13.96 -4.36 -7.80
N PHE A 278 14.15 -3.10 -7.45
CA PHE A 278 15.33 -2.31 -7.77
C PHE A 278 16.33 -2.38 -6.60
N ASP A 279 17.41 -3.12 -6.83
CA ASP A 279 18.49 -3.35 -5.85
C ASP A 279 19.61 -2.32 -6.06
N LEU A 280 19.70 -1.35 -5.14
CA LEU A 280 20.67 -0.25 -5.17
C LEU A 280 22.03 -0.61 -4.54
N ARG A 281 22.22 -1.87 -4.11
CA ARG A 281 23.45 -2.34 -3.46
C ARG A 281 24.58 -2.52 -4.47
N SER A 282 25.82 -2.34 -4.03
CA SER A 282 26.99 -2.63 -4.87
C SER A 282 27.17 -4.13 -5.09
N ASN A 283 28.01 -4.55 -6.04
CA ASN A 283 28.31 -5.96 -6.27
C ASN A 283 28.83 -6.64 -4.99
N SER A 284 29.78 -6.00 -4.30
CA SER A 284 30.35 -6.54 -3.06
C SER A 284 29.31 -6.75 -1.95
N GLU A 285 28.29 -5.90 -1.83
CA GLU A 285 27.20 -6.09 -0.88
C GLU A 285 26.33 -7.30 -1.29
N THR A 286 26.02 -7.43 -2.58
CA THR A 286 25.20 -8.54 -3.10
C THR A 286 25.93 -9.89 -3.01
N GLU A 287 27.24 -9.93 -3.24
CA GLU A 287 28.06 -11.14 -3.08
C GLU A 287 28.11 -11.60 -1.62
N ARG A 288 28.23 -10.66 -0.67
CA ARG A 288 28.31 -10.98 0.76
C ARG A 288 26.98 -11.38 1.37
N ARG A 289 25.88 -10.74 0.95
CA ARG A 289 24.56 -10.89 1.57
C ARG A 289 23.58 -11.74 0.76
N GLY A 290 23.92 -12.04 -0.48
CA GLY A 290 23.05 -12.70 -1.45
C GLY A 290 22.09 -11.75 -2.16
N THR A 291 21.38 -12.31 -3.12
CA THR A 291 20.37 -11.63 -3.93
C THR A 291 18.99 -12.21 -3.67
N PHE A 292 17.97 -11.39 -3.91
CA PHE A 292 16.59 -11.85 -3.91
C PHE A 292 16.31 -12.64 -5.19
N GLU A 293 15.68 -13.80 -5.06
CA GLU A 293 15.26 -14.65 -6.16
C GLU A 293 13.78 -15.04 -5.97
N SER A 294 13.01 -14.92 -7.04
CA SER A 294 11.59 -15.32 -7.12
C SER A 294 11.23 -15.58 -8.57
N GLU A 295 10.34 -16.53 -8.82
CA GLU A 295 9.81 -16.81 -10.16
C GLU A 295 8.91 -15.67 -10.67
N ASN A 296 8.21 -14.98 -9.76
CA ASN A 296 7.18 -13.99 -10.09
C ASN A 296 7.64 -12.53 -9.97
N ILE A 297 8.78 -12.30 -9.32
CA ILE A 297 9.28 -10.96 -8.99
C ILE A 297 10.67 -10.79 -9.59
N LYS A 298 10.79 -9.86 -10.54
CA LYS A 298 12.04 -9.59 -11.27
C LYS A 298 12.96 -8.65 -10.48
N ARG A 299 14.20 -9.07 -10.26
CA ARG A 299 15.26 -8.19 -9.72
C ARG A 299 15.95 -7.41 -10.83
N HIS A 300 16.08 -6.10 -10.63
CA HIS A 300 16.92 -5.18 -11.40
C HIS A 300 18.06 -4.71 -10.53
N HIS A 301 19.29 -5.05 -10.89
CA HIS A 301 20.46 -4.61 -10.16
C HIS A 301 20.95 -3.28 -10.71
N ILE A 302 20.83 -2.22 -9.90
CA ILE A 302 21.10 -0.83 -10.31
C ILE A 302 21.92 -0.13 -9.22
N PRO A 303 23.21 -0.48 -9.08
CA PRO A 303 24.03 0.01 -7.98
C PRO A 303 24.23 1.53 -8.06
N VAL A 304 23.92 2.28 -6.99
CA VAL A 304 24.12 3.75 -6.95
C VAL A 304 25.60 4.15 -7.12
N PHE A 305 26.50 3.25 -6.75
CA PHE A 305 27.94 3.44 -6.81
C PHE A 305 28.56 2.34 -7.66
N SER A 306 29.53 2.70 -8.49
CA SER A 306 30.31 1.71 -9.23
C SER A 306 31.19 0.87 -8.30
N ASP A 307 31.72 -0.24 -8.77
CA ASP A 307 32.64 -1.07 -7.99
C ASP A 307 33.92 -0.32 -7.59
N VAL A 308 34.35 0.64 -8.42
CA VAL A 308 35.49 1.52 -8.14
C VAL A 308 35.21 2.40 -6.92
N ASP A 309 33.94 2.78 -6.72
CA ASP A 309 33.50 3.63 -5.62
C ASP A 309 33.29 2.87 -4.29
N TYR A 310 33.40 1.53 -4.33
CA TYR A 310 33.20 0.64 -3.18
C TYR A 310 34.49 -0.03 -2.70
N SER A 311 35.65 0.55 -3.00
CA SER A 311 36.91 0.14 -2.37
C SER A 311 36.83 0.34 -0.83
N PRO A 312 37.55 -0.46 -0.02
CA PRO A 312 37.57 -0.29 1.43
C PRO A 312 37.89 1.14 1.89
N ALA A 313 38.75 1.85 1.15
CA ALA A 313 39.11 3.23 1.41
C ALA A 313 37.93 4.20 1.17
N GLN A 314 37.19 4.05 0.07
CA GLN A 314 36.04 4.91 -0.22
C GLN A 314 34.85 4.64 0.72
N ILE A 315 34.65 3.38 1.10
CA ILE A 315 33.67 3.01 2.14
C ILE A 315 34.04 3.68 3.46
N ALA A 316 35.31 3.61 3.87
CA ALA A 316 35.79 4.27 5.08
C ALA A 316 35.56 5.79 5.02
N VAL A 317 35.94 6.45 3.92
CA VAL A 317 35.69 7.88 3.71
C VAL A 317 34.21 8.23 3.88
N ARG A 318 33.32 7.42 3.30
CA ARG A 318 31.87 7.65 3.41
C ARG A 318 31.34 7.46 4.83
N PHE A 319 31.79 6.43 5.54
CA PHE A 319 31.42 6.27 6.95
C PHE A 319 31.99 7.39 7.82
N THR A 320 33.20 7.87 7.52
CA THR A 320 33.78 9.05 8.17
C THR A 320 32.94 10.31 7.89
N MET A 321 32.40 10.47 6.68
CA MET A 321 31.44 11.56 6.42
C MET A 321 30.24 11.47 7.36
N TYR A 322 29.63 10.29 7.54
CA TYR A 322 28.48 10.12 8.44
C TYR A 322 28.79 10.45 9.91
N LEU A 323 30.04 10.29 10.37
CA LEU A 323 30.46 10.71 11.71
C LEU A 323 30.38 12.24 11.90
N GLY A 324 30.34 13.01 10.81
CA GLY A 324 30.12 14.46 10.80
C GLY A 324 28.67 14.89 11.07
N GLY A 325 27.77 13.96 11.37
CA GLY A 325 26.36 14.28 11.66
C GLY A 325 25.63 14.81 10.44
N THR A 326 24.72 15.78 10.64
CA THR A 326 23.81 16.29 9.59
C THR A 326 24.52 16.74 8.32
N GLU A 327 25.57 17.57 8.42
CA GLU A 327 26.38 17.99 7.26
C GLU A 327 27.06 16.81 6.56
N GLY A 328 27.50 15.84 7.35
CA GLY A 328 28.14 14.62 6.87
C GLY A 328 27.21 13.76 6.02
N PHE A 329 25.97 13.59 6.48
CA PHE A 329 24.92 12.88 5.75
C PHE A 329 24.56 13.60 4.44
N ALA A 330 24.35 14.92 4.48
CA ALA A 330 24.04 15.69 3.29
C ALA A 330 25.13 15.57 2.22
N LYS A 331 26.41 15.72 2.60
CA LYS A 331 27.55 15.50 1.69
C LYS A 331 27.59 14.11 1.09
N ALA A 332 27.36 13.08 1.90
CA ALA A 332 27.31 11.69 1.45
C ALA A 332 26.12 11.38 0.55
N TYR A 333 25.05 12.19 0.60
CA TYR A 333 23.88 12.10 -0.28
C TYR A 333 24.14 12.84 -1.58
N MET A 334 24.68 14.07 -1.51
CA MET A 334 25.11 14.85 -2.67
C MET A 334 26.17 14.13 -3.50
N SER A 335 27.04 13.32 -2.88
CA SER A 335 28.03 12.51 -3.60
C SER A 335 27.42 11.37 -4.44
N MET A 336 26.12 11.05 -4.28
CA MET A 336 25.43 10.05 -5.10
C MET A 336 24.99 10.62 -6.46
N LEU A 337 24.72 11.92 -6.53
CA LEU A 337 24.05 12.57 -7.65
C LEU A 337 24.86 12.57 -8.96
N PRO A 338 26.21 12.62 -8.96
CA PRO A 338 26.97 12.42 -10.19
C PRO A 338 26.66 11.10 -10.91
N ASN A 339 26.20 10.07 -10.19
CA ASN A 339 25.81 8.77 -10.73
C ASN A 339 24.30 8.65 -11.00
N ALA A 340 23.52 9.74 -10.88
CA ALA A 340 22.06 9.71 -11.03
C ALA A 340 21.59 9.15 -12.38
N LYS A 341 22.34 9.43 -13.46
CA LYS A 341 22.08 8.87 -14.81
C LYS A 341 22.04 7.35 -14.84
N HIS A 342 22.70 6.68 -13.90
CA HIS A 342 22.70 5.23 -13.83
C HIS A 342 21.46 4.67 -13.12
N PHE A 343 20.99 5.32 -12.05
CA PHE A 343 19.97 4.71 -11.19
C PHE A 343 18.55 5.28 -11.29
N LEU A 344 18.38 6.54 -11.70
CA LEU A 344 17.04 7.13 -11.83
C LEU A 344 16.31 6.73 -13.11
N PRO A 345 16.90 6.84 -14.33
CA PRO A 345 16.15 6.59 -15.56
C PRO A 345 15.48 5.22 -15.62
N PRO A 346 16.13 4.10 -15.24
CA PRO A 346 15.47 2.78 -15.28
C PRO A 346 14.22 2.69 -14.39
N ILE A 347 14.23 3.38 -13.23
CA ILE A 347 13.09 3.42 -12.31
C ILE A 347 11.97 4.28 -12.87
N LEU A 348 12.30 5.47 -13.40
CA LEU A 348 11.32 6.38 -14.01
C LEU A 348 10.67 5.76 -15.24
N GLU A 349 11.44 5.08 -16.09
CA GLU A 349 10.91 4.34 -17.24
C GLU A 349 9.97 3.20 -16.81
N HIS A 350 10.30 2.49 -15.73
CA HIS A 350 9.44 1.43 -15.21
C HIS A 350 8.09 1.99 -14.74
N ILE A 351 8.11 3.11 -14.00
CA ILE A 351 6.89 3.79 -13.53
C ILE A 351 5.96 4.11 -14.71
N VAL A 352 6.49 4.72 -15.77
CA VAL A 352 5.70 5.12 -16.94
C VAL A 352 5.19 3.90 -17.73
N LYS A 353 6.06 2.92 -17.99
CA LYS A 353 5.77 1.78 -18.88
C LYS A 353 4.91 0.70 -18.24
N LYS A 354 5.05 0.46 -16.93
CA LYS A 354 4.43 -0.69 -16.25
C LYS A 354 3.28 -0.29 -15.35
N ARG A 355 3.42 0.81 -14.60
CA ARG A 355 2.45 1.25 -13.59
C ARG A 355 2.07 0.15 -12.58
N THR A 356 2.96 -0.83 -12.39
CA THR A 356 2.80 -1.93 -11.43
C THR A 356 3.56 -1.63 -10.15
N PRO A 357 3.17 -2.23 -9.02
CA PRO A 357 3.91 -2.12 -7.78
C PRO A 357 5.37 -2.61 -7.87
N PHE A 358 6.30 -1.83 -7.32
CA PHE A 358 7.72 -2.18 -7.29
C PHE A 358 8.38 -1.80 -5.96
N ILE A 359 9.52 -2.44 -5.66
CA ILE A 359 10.34 -2.14 -4.48
C ILE A 359 11.61 -1.41 -4.91
N VAL A 360 12.00 -0.39 -4.16
CA VAL A 360 13.36 0.16 -4.16
C VAL A 360 14.03 -0.17 -2.84
N HIS A 361 15.21 -0.80 -2.87
CA HIS A 361 15.90 -1.16 -1.63
C HIS A 361 17.42 -1.00 -1.71
N CYS A 362 18.03 -0.96 -0.53
CA CYS A 362 19.47 -1.10 -0.35
C CYS A 362 19.72 -1.98 0.88
N THR A 363 20.84 -1.81 1.59
CA THR A 363 21.16 -2.63 2.77
C THR A 363 20.27 -2.32 3.98
N ALA A 364 20.19 -1.06 4.40
CA ALA A 364 19.31 -0.64 5.49
C ALA A 364 17.96 -0.10 5.00
N GLY A 365 17.83 0.14 3.69
CA GLY A 365 16.69 0.86 3.15
C GLY A 365 16.61 2.31 3.65
N LYS A 366 17.74 2.91 4.05
CA LYS A 366 17.82 4.26 4.63
C LYS A 366 18.35 5.28 3.63
N ASP A 367 19.63 5.20 3.30
CA ASP A 367 20.36 6.28 2.61
C ASP A 367 20.10 6.31 1.10
N ARG A 368 20.61 5.34 0.35
CA ARG A 368 20.41 5.24 -1.11
C ARG A 368 18.92 5.16 -1.49
N THR A 369 18.19 4.31 -0.77
CA THR A 369 16.74 4.19 -0.93
C THR A 369 16.04 5.51 -0.59
N GLY A 370 16.43 6.18 0.50
CA GLY A 370 15.85 7.46 0.90
C GLY A 370 16.05 8.56 -0.13
N VAL A 371 17.24 8.67 -0.73
CA VAL A 371 17.50 9.64 -1.81
C VAL A 371 16.62 9.36 -3.04
N VAL A 372 16.50 8.10 -3.47
CA VAL A 372 15.62 7.73 -4.59
C VAL A 372 14.15 8.04 -4.25
N CYS A 373 13.69 7.66 -3.06
CA CYS A 373 12.33 7.94 -2.61
C CYS A 373 12.06 9.46 -2.51
N ALA A 374 13.04 10.25 -2.07
CA ALA A 374 12.94 11.71 -2.03
C ALA A 374 12.78 12.27 -3.44
N PHE A 375 13.57 11.84 -4.42
CA PHE A 375 13.42 12.29 -5.81
C PHE A 375 12.05 11.95 -6.40
N LEU A 376 11.53 10.74 -6.17
CA LEU A 376 10.19 10.37 -6.63
C LEU A 376 9.10 11.27 -5.99
N GLN A 377 9.22 11.55 -4.69
CA GLN A 377 8.30 12.45 -3.98
C GLN A 377 8.43 13.91 -4.46
N MET A 378 9.64 14.41 -4.71
CA MET A 378 9.88 15.75 -5.27
C MET A 378 9.29 15.88 -6.67
N ILE A 379 9.45 14.88 -7.53
CA ILE A 379 8.82 14.84 -8.86
C ILE A 379 7.31 15.02 -8.71
N CYS A 380 6.69 14.34 -7.75
CA CYS A 380 5.26 14.44 -7.47
C CYS A 380 4.83 15.76 -6.83
N GLY A 381 5.76 16.62 -6.40
CA GLY A 381 5.45 17.89 -5.73
C GLY A 381 5.16 17.76 -4.23
N VAL A 382 5.57 16.66 -3.61
CA VAL A 382 5.46 16.48 -2.15
C VAL A 382 6.33 17.51 -1.44
N SER A 383 5.81 18.10 -0.36
CA SER A 383 6.55 19.06 0.47
C SER A 383 7.78 18.44 1.13
N GLU A 384 8.83 19.24 1.34
CA GLU A 384 10.07 18.79 1.98
C GLU A 384 9.84 18.21 3.38
N GLU A 385 8.86 18.73 4.14
CA GLU A 385 8.50 18.21 5.45
C GLU A 385 7.98 16.77 5.41
N GLU A 386 7.16 16.44 4.41
CA GLU A 386 6.62 15.08 4.22
C GLU A 386 7.72 14.14 3.72
N ILE A 387 8.63 14.62 2.86
CA ILE A 387 9.79 13.85 2.39
C ILE A 387 10.71 13.50 3.58
N ALA A 388 11.05 14.49 4.41
CA ALA A 388 11.91 14.29 5.57
C ALA A 388 11.27 13.35 6.60
N TRP A 389 9.96 13.50 6.82
CA TRP A 389 9.19 12.62 7.70
C TRP A 389 9.17 11.17 7.20
N GLU A 390 8.84 10.93 5.92
CA GLU A 390 8.84 9.59 5.30
C GLU A 390 10.21 8.91 5.44
N TYR A 391 11.27 9.68 5.21
CA TYR A 391 12.64 9.21 5.39
C TYR A 391 12.90 8.79 6.85
N GLU A 392 12.51 9.62 7.83
CA GLU A 392 12.71 9.38 9.26
C GLU A 392 11.98 8.12 9.78
N LEU A 393 10.89 7.70 9.14
CA LEU A 393 10.17 6.46 9.49
C LEU A 393 11.09 5.24 9.59
N THR A 394 12.21 5.25 8.85
CA THR A 394 13.27 4.24 8.96
C THR A 394 13.78 4.04 10.39
N ARG A 395 13.91 5.11 11.18
CA ARG A 395 14.33 5.04 12.60
C ARG A 395 13.40 4.15 13.42
N ARG A 396 12.11 4.14 13.08
CA ARG A 396 11.08 3.38 13.80
C ARG A 396 11.00 1.93 13.30
N CYS A 397 11.43 1.66 12.08
CA CYS A 397 11.44 0.31 11.51
C CYS A 397 12.76 -0.45 11.74
N MET A 398 13.83 0.23 12.13
CA MET A 398 15.17 -0.33 12.29
C MET A 398 15.66 -0.10 13.72
N ALA A 399 15.57 -1.15 14.55
CA ALA A 399 16.13 -1.10 15.89
C ALA A 399 17.66 -1.07 15.84
N ILE A 400 18.27 -0.14 16.57
CA ILE A 400 19.72 -0.10 16.75
C ILE A 400 20.11 -1.22 17.69
N LYS A 401 20.92 -2.17 17.22
CA LYS A 401 21.44 -3.25 18.05
C LYS A 401 22.83 -2.92 18.55
N GLU A 402 23.13 -3.34 19.78
CA GLU A 402 24.46 -3.14 20.39
C GLU A 402 25.58 -3.84 19.62
N GLU A 403 25.26 -4.93 18.91
CA GLU A 403 26.21 -5.61 18.02
C GLU A 403 26.62 -4.73 16.83
N ASP A 404 25.67 -4.02 16.22
CA ASP A 404 25.94 -3.11 15.11
C ASP A 404 26.74 -1.89 15.56
N VAL A 405 26.46 -1.38 16.77
CA VAL A 405 27.23 -0.29 17.40
C VAL A 405 28.67 -0.72 17.62
N ARG A 406 28.91 -1.89 18.23
CA ARG A 406 30.26 -2.43 18.45
C ARG A 406 31.00 -2.67 17.13
N PHE A 407 30.31 -3.24 16.14
CA PHE A 407 30.89 -3.51 14.83
C PHE A 407 31.36 -2.23 14.14
N LEU A 408 30.50 -1.22 14.04
CA LEU A 408 30.85 0.05 13.39
C LEU A 408 31.92 0.82 14.17
N LYS A 409 31.86 0.82 15.50
CA LYS A 409 32.89 1.44 16.33
C LYS A 409 34.27 0.83 16.08
N ASN A 410 34.36 -0.50 16.02
CA ASN A 410 35.61 -1.19 15.72
C ASN A 410 36.10 -0.92 14.28
N ALA A 411 35.18 -0.80 13.32
CA ALA A 411 35.52 -0.56 11.92
C ALA A 411 36.01 0.88 11.67
N LEU A 412 35.49 1.88 12.41
CA LEU A 412 35.77 3.30 12.20
C LEU A 412 36.83 3.88 13.13
N GLY A 413 37.30 3.12 14.12
CA GLY A 413 38.41 3.51 14.98
C GLY A 413 38.05 4.54 16.05
N GLU A 414 39.08 5.19 16.63
CA GLU A 414 38.95 5.99 17.85
C GLU A 414 38.02 7.21 17.74
N GLU A 415 37.83 7.77 16.54
CA GLU A 415 36.94 8.93 16.33
C GLU A 415 35.44 8.58 16.42
N ALA A 416 35.10 7.29 16.36
CA ALA A 416 33.74 6.77 16.37
C ALA A 416 33.23 6.52 17.80
N THR A 417 32.91 7.60 18.52
CA THR A 417 32.25 7.53 19.83
C THR A 417 30.89 6.81 19.73
N ASP A 418 30.44 6.20 20.83
CA ASP A 418 29.13 5.51 20.88
C ASP A 418 27.98 6.42 20.40
N GLU A 419 28.00 7.68 20.80
CA GLU A 419 27.02 8.69 20.39
C GLU A 419 27.02 8.90 18.87
N LYS A 420 28.21 9.10 18.28
CA LYS A 420 28.34 9.28 16.83
C LYS A 420 27.90 8.03 16.07
N VAL A 421 28.32 6.84 16.50
CA VAL A 421 27.94 5.58 15.85
C VAL A 421 26.42 5.35 15.92
N ARG A 422 25.79 5.63 17.05
CA ARG A 422 24.31 5.59 17.15
C ARG A 422 23.66 6.65 16.25
N GLY A 423 24.27 7.82 16.10
CA GLY A 423 23.86 8.83 15.12
C GLY A 423 23.92 8.33 13.68
N VAL A 424 24.95 7.55 13.33
CA VAL A 424 25.10 6.91 12.01
C VAL A 424 24.04 5.83 11.78
N LEU A 425 23.75 5.02 12.80
CA LEU A 425 22.75 3.95 12.73
C LEU A 425 21.31 4.46 12.78
N SER A 426 21.09 5.65 13.34
CA SER A 426 19.78 6.30 13.39
C SER A 426 19.41 6.99 12.07
N THR A 427 18.13 7.33 11.94
CA THR A 427 17.59 8.18 10.88
C THR A 427 16.95 9.41 11.51
N LYS A 428 17.20 10.59 10.95
CA LYS A 428 16.78 11.89 11.50
C LYS A 428 16.28 12.79 10.37
N GLU A 429 15.18 13.50 10.56
CA GLU A 429 14.60 14.39 9.54
C GLU A 429 15.62 15.43 9.06
N GLU A 430 16.46 15.93 9.99
CA GLU A 430 17.47 16.95 9.74
C GLU A 430 18.48 16.54 8.66
N TYR A 431 18.77 15.23 8.53
CA TYR A 431 19.67 14.74 7.49
C TYR A 431 19.06 14.93 6.09
N MET A 432 17.75 14.69 5.96
CA MET A 432 17.03 14.87 4.70
C MET A 432 16.82 16.35 4.40
N PHE A 433 16.42 17.16 5.39
CA PHE A 433 16.30 18.61 5.21
C PHE A 433 17.61 19.24 4.71
N ARG A 434 18.74 18.89 5.35
CA ARG A 434 20.04 19.44 4.93
C ARG A 434 20.44 18.99 3.53
N PHE A 435 20.14 17.75 3.16
CA PHE A 435 20.35 17.28 1.79
C PHE A 435 19.49 18.04 0.77
N LEU A 436 18.20 18.27 1.06
CA LEU A 436 17.29 19.01 0.19
C LEU A 436 17.76 20.47 0.02
N GLU A 437 18.23 21.10 1.10
CA GLU A 437 18.82 22.44 1.05
C GLU A 437 20.06 22.48 0.12
N GLU A 438 21.01 21.55 0.28
CA GLU A 438 22.19 21.48 -0.59
C GLU A 438 21.84 21.13 -2.03
N PHE A 439 20.84 20.27 -2.24
CA PHE A 439 20.31 19.91 -3.55
C PHE A 439 19.76 21.16 -4.25
N HIS A 440 18.88 21.90 -3.58
CA HIS A 440 18.26 23.10 -4.14
C HIS A 440 19.29 24.21 -4.41
N ALA A 441 20.27 24.38 -3.52
CA ALA A 441 21.35 25.34 -3.71
C ALA A 441 22.21 25.03 -4.95
N LYS A 442 22.42 23.76 -5.28
CA LYS A 442 23.27 23.34 -6.40
C LYS A 442 22.51 23.19 -7.72
N TYR A 443 21.33 22.59 -7.68
CA TYR A 443 20.60 22.15 -8.87
C TYR A 443 19.31 22.92 -9.14
N GLY A 444 18.86 23.78 -8.24
CA GLY A 444 17.58 24.47 -8.37
C GLY A 444 16.42 23.52 -8.06
N THR A 445 15.49 23.35 -8.97
CA THR A 445 14.34 22.45 -8.78
C THR A 445 14.65 21.02 -9.18
N ILE A 446 13.79 20.07 -8.78
CA ILE A 446 13.88 18.69 -9.28
C ILE A 446 13.75 18.63 -10.81
N ASN A 447 12.94 19.51 -11.41
CA ASN A 447 12.78 19.56 -12.85
C ASN A 447 14.08 20.02 -13.52
N ASP A 448 14.73 21.05 -12.98
CA ASP A 448 16.03 21.54 -13.48
C ASP A 448 17.09 20.43 -13.42
N PHE A 449 17.14 19.68 -12.30
CA PHE A 449 18.02 18.53 -12.17
C PHE A 449 17.75 17.44 -13.22
N LEU A 450 16.49 17.02 -13.39
CA LEU A 450 16.13 15.98 -14.36
C LEU A 450 16.38 16.41 -15.81
N MET A 451 16.17 17.68 -16.13
CA MET A 451 16.40 18.19 -17.48
C MET A 451 17.89 18.35 -17.77
N ASN A 452 18.66 18.94 -16.85
CA ASN A 452 20.06 19.29 -17.09
C ASN A 452 21.02 18.13 -16.84
N GLU A 453 20.74 17.29 -15.84
CA GLU A 453 21.63 16.21 -15.42
C GLU A 453 21.18 14.83 -15.93
N LEU A 454 19.97 14.70 -16.46
CA LEU A 454 19.41 13.42 -16.93
C LEU A 454 18.83 13.49 -18.35
N ASP A 455 18.93 14.65 -19.01
CA ASP A 455 18.46 14.87 -20.38
C ASP A 455 16.96 14.56 -20.58
N MET A 456 16.16 14.65 -19.52
CA MET A 456 14.71 14.40 -19.58
C MET A 456 13.94 15.61 -20.10
N THR A 457 12.84 15.37 -20.81
CA THR A 457 11.91 16.43 -21.21
C THR A 457 10.86 16.68 -20.13
N MET A 458 10.28 17.88 -20.12
CA MET A 458 9.14 18.20 -19.24
C MET A 458 7.95 17.25 -19.46
N GLU A 459 7.74 16.79 -20.70
CA GLU A 459 6.70 15.80 -21.03
C GLU A 459 6.95 14.47 -20.32
N GLN A 460 8.18 13.94 -20.37
CA GLN A 460 8.54 12.72 -19.64
C GLN A 460 8.38 12.87 -18.12
N ILE A 461 8.71 14.04 -17.57
CA ILE A 461 8.51 14.33 -16.14
C ILE A 461 7.02 14.34 -15.79
N HIS A 462 6.17 14.90 -16.65
CA HIS A 462 4.72 14.88 -16.47
C HIS A 462 4.15 13.46 -16.58
N GLU A 463 4.61 12.63 -17.51
CA GLU A 463 4.19 11.23 -17.60
C GLU A 463 4.49 10.45 -16.32
N VAL A 464 5.64 10.70 -15.68
CA VAL A 464 5.97 10.11 -14.38
C VAL A 464 4.99 10.59 -13.31
N ARG A 465 4.70 11.90 -13.26
CA ARG A 465 3.73 12.47 -12.31
C ARG A 465 2.35 11.84 -12.48
N ASP A 466 1.84 11.77 -13.69
CA ASP A 466 0.53 11.18 -14.00
C ASP A 466 0.49 9.68 -13.69
N ALA A 467 1.63 9.00 -13.83
CA ALA A 467 1.79 7.61 -13.43
C ALA A 467 2.00 7.42 -11.93
N LEU A 468 1.96 8.45 -11.09
CA LEU A 468 2.08 8.34 -9.63
C LEU A 468 0.99 9.07 -8.86
N LEU A 469 0.40 10.11 -9.45
CA LEU A 469 -0.59 10.99 -8.84
C LEU A 469 -2.02 10.65 -9.25
N VAL A 470 -2.95 11.01 -8.38
CA VAL A 470 -4.38 11.15 -8.69
C VAL A 470 -4.76 12.60 -8.42
N ASN A 471 -5.34 13.26 -9.41
CA ASN A 471 -5.86 14.62 -9.25
C ASN A 471 -7.33 14.56 -8.84
N ILE A 472 -7.65 15.16 -7.71
CA ILE A 472 -8.99 15.15 -7.12
C ILE A 472 -9.53 16.58 -7.14
N PRO A 473 -10.64 16.86 -7.85
CA PRO A 473 -11.28 18.16 -7.79
C PRO A 473 -11.80 18.45 -6.37
N VAL A 474 -11.48 19.62 -5.83
CA VAL A 474 -12.07 20.11 -4.58
C VAL A 474 -13.33 20.88 -4.95
N PRO A 475 -14.53 20.43 -4.52
CA PRO A 475 -15.75 21.22 -4.72
C PRO A 475 -15.58 22.59 -4.07
N ARG A 476 -15.73 23.68 -4.84
CA ARG A 476 -15.87 25.01 -4.25
C ARG A 476 -17.07 24.93 -3.31
N ALA A 477 -16.84 25.17 -2.02
CA ALA A 477 -17.93 25.32 -1.07
C ALA A 477 -18.92 26.34 -1.64
N ALA A 478 -20.18 25.93 -1.79
CA ALA A 478 -21.26 26.88 -2.09
C ALA A 478 -21.28 27.89 -0.92
N MET A 479 -20.94 29.15 -1.24
CA MET A 479 -21.07 30.27 -0.29
C MET A 479 -22.54 30.57 -0.01
#